data_AF-A0A942PHW7-F1
#
_entry.id   AF-A0A942PHW7-F1
#
_cell.length_a   1.000
_cell.length_b   1.000
_cell.length_c   1.000
_cell.angle_alpha   90.00
_cell.angle_beta   90.00
_cell.angle_gamma   90.00
#
_symmetry.space_group_name_H-M   'P 1'
#
loop_
_entity.id
_entity.type
_entity.pdbx_description
1 polymer ?
#
loop_
_entity_poly.entity_id
_entity_poly.type
_entity_poly.pdbx_seq_one_letter_code
_entity_poly.pdbx_strand_id
1 'polypeptide(L)'
;MSSRASWPDHGQPNHEYSDMLKAKLDAALARESKLVHDRDTLLERQKLLTLEFEHRLVNSLQIVASLLSMQSRTSGSPEAAAQLSDAALRVAGISRVHRQLHLLDHQVNVNFRLYIMQLCADLSALLFHNNQKRSVLVTGNDGFLPVATAIPLGFIVSELVTNSAKYTEGSIVVHVADTPEAHSLSVSDEGLGLPDG
;
A
#
# COMPACT_ATOMS: atom_id res chain seq x y z
N MET A 1 -89.00 -9.87 -23.08
CA MET A 1 -88.35 -8.76 -22.34
C MET A 1 -86.98 -9.25 -21.92
N SER A 2 -85.91 -8.87 -22.64
CA SER A 2 -84.53 -9.23 -22.28
C SER A 2 -83.70 -7.94 -22.30
N SER A 3 -83.45 -7.39 -21.11
CA SER A 3 -82.64 -6.19 -20.93
C SER A 3 -81.17 -6.59 -20.92
N ARG A 4 -80.41 -6.08 -21.88
CA ARG A 4 -78.98 -6.36 -22.06
C ARG A 4 -78.21 -5.34 -21.23
N ALA A 5 -77.52 -5.80 -20.19
CA ALA A 5 -76.64 -4.97 -19.37
C ALA A 5 -75.47 -4.46 -20.21
N SER A 6 -75.36 -3.14 -20.33
CA SER A 6 -74.23 -2.43 -20.91
C SER A 6 -73.12 -2.29 -19.85
N TRP A 7 -72.01 -3.00 -20.05
CA TRP A 7 -70.80 -2.82 -19.27
C TRP A 7 -70.09 -1.54 -19.72
N PRO A 8 -69.49 -0.74 -18.81
CA PRO A 8 -68.68 0.40 -19.20
C PRO A 8 -67.42 -0.09 -19.92
N ASP A 9 -67.16 0.47 -21.09
CA ASP A 9 -65.91 0.31 -21.82
C ASP A 9 -64.77 0.85 -20.95
N HIS A 10 -63.98 -0.06 -20.37
CA HIS A 10 -62.71 0.30 -19.73
C HIS A 10 -61.74 0.67 -20.85
N GLY A 11 -61.79 1.96 -21.22
CA GLY A 11 -60.97 2.55 -22.26
C GLY A 11 -59.54 2.04 -22.18
N GLN A 12 -59.07 1.54 -23.32
CA GLN A 12 -57.68 1.15 -23.53
C GLN A 12 -56.76 2.23 -22.91
N PRO A 13 -55.69 1.84 -22.19
CA PRO A 13 -54.78 2.82 -21.60
C PRO A 13 -54.37 3.80 -22.69
N ASN A 14 -54.69 5.09 -22.48
CA ASN A 14 -54.50 6.15 -23.46
C ASN A 14 -53.08 6.04 -24.05
N HIS A 15 -52.96 5.83 -25.36
CA HIS A 15 -51.69 5.52 -26.04
C HIS A 15 -50.62 6.57 -25.69
N GLU A 16 -51.04 7.83 -25.58
CA GLU A 16 -50.24 8.97 -25.15
C GLU A 16 -49.63 8.80 -23.74
N TYR A 17 -50.36 8.21 -22.79
CA TYR A 17 -49.87 7.98 -21.43
C TYR A 17 -48.82 6.85 -21.39
N SER A 18 -49.03 5.79 -22.16
CA SER A 18 -48.05 4.71 -22.35
C SER A 18 -46.78 5.23 -23.03
N ASP A 19 -46.91 6.04 -24.07
CA ASP A 19 -45.77 6.60 -24.80
C ASP A 19 -45.01 7.61 -23.95
N MET A 20 -45.71 8.42 -23.14
CA MET A 20 -45.09 9.31 -22.16
C MET A 20 -44.31 8.52 -21.09
N LEU A 21 -44.85 7.41 -20.59
CA LEU A 21 -44.17 6.55 -19.62
C LEU A 21 -42.92 5.91 -20.20
N LYS A 22 -42.99 5.40 -21.43
CA LYS A 22 -41.82 4.86 -22.16
C LYS A 22 -40.76 5.93 -22.36
N ALA A 23 -41.14 7.11 -22.85
CA ALA A 23 -40.20 8.22 -23.03
C ALA A 23 -39.53 8.65 -21.72
N LYS A 24 -40.27 8.68 -20.60
CA LYS A 24 -39.70 8.95 -19.26
C LYS A 24 -38.75 7.85 -18.80
N LEU A 25 -39.08 6.59 -19.04
CA LEU A 25 -38.23 5.45 -18.71
C LEU A 25 -36.93 5.47 -19.52
N ASP A 26 -37.03 5.70 -20.84
CA ASP A 26 -35.86 5.80 -21.73
C ASP A 26 -34.95 6.96 -21.33
N ALA A 27 -35.53 8.12 -20.98
CA ALA A 27 -34.78 9.26 -20.48
C ALA A 27 -34.10 8.97 -19.13
N ALA A 28 -34.77 8.23 -18.23
CA ALA A 28 -34.20 7.82 -16.95
C ALA A 28 -33.04 6.83 -17.14
N LEU A 29 -33.20 5.83 -18.01
CA LEU A 29 -32.16 4.85 -18.36
C LEU A 29 -30.96 5.52 -19.02
N ALA A 30 -31.18 6.45 -19.95
CA ALA A 30 -30.11 7.22 -20.57
C ALA A 30 -29.34 8.07 -19.54
N ARG A 31 -30.05 8.67 -18.58
CA ARG A 31 -29.43 9.43 -17.49
C ARG A 31 -28.62 8.54 -16.57
N GLU A 32 -29.15 7.38 -16.19
CA GLU A 32 -28.45 6.41 -15.34
C GLU A 32 -27.21 5.87 -16.02
N SER A 33 -27.32 5.46 -17.29
CA SER A 33 -26.17 5.02 -18.10
C SER A 33 -25.09 6.10 -18.20
N LYS A 34 -25.48 7.37 -18.34
CA LYS A 34 -24.53 8.49 -18.34
C LYS A 34 -23.85 8.65 -16.99
N LEU A 35 -24.58 8.58 -15.88
CA LEU A 35 -23.99 8.68 -14.53
C LEU A 35 -23.01 7.54 -14.24
N VAL A 36 -23.32 6.32 -14.66
CA VAL A 36 -22.41 5.17 -14.53
C VAL A 36 -21.14 5.40 -15.35
N HIS A 37 -21.27 5.86 -16.58
CA HIS A 37 -20.13 6.20 -17.42
C HIS A 37 -19.26 7.33 -16.83
N ASP A 38 -19.90 8.41 -16.36
CA ASP A 38 -19.20 9.54 -15.71
C ASP A 38 -18.48 9.07 -14.44
N ARG A 39 -19.10 8.19 -13.63
CA ARG A 39 -18.44 7.57 -12.47
C ARG A 39 -17.22 6.76 -12.89
N ASP A 40 -17.34 5.91 -13.90
CA ASP A 40 -16.25 5.04 -14.34
C ASP A 40 -15.07 5.83 -14.90
N THR A 41 -15.34 6.89 -15.66
CA THR A 41 -14.30 7.80 -16.14
C THR A 41 -13.61 8.56 -14.99
N LEU A 42 -14.35 8.98 -13.96
CA LEU A 42 -13.79 9.60 -12.77
C LEU A 42 -12.91 8.63 -11.97
N LEU A 43 -13.36 7.38 -11.79
CA LEU A 43 -12.59 6.34 -11.10
C LEU A 43 -11.30 6.03 -11.83
N GLU A 44 -11.34 5.92 -13.17
CA GLU A 44 -10.15 5.67 -13.95
C GLU A 44 -9.16 6.83 -13.87
N ARG A 45 -9.66 8.07 -13.93
CA ARG A 45 -8.83 9.26 -13.76
C ARG A 45 -8.22 9.33 -12.35
N GLN A 46 -8.99 8.96 -11.32
CA GLN A 46 -8.49 8.90 -9.94
C GLN A 46 -7.34 7.89 -9.82
N LYS A 47 -7.50 6.67 -10.37
CA LYS A 47 -6.45 5.64 -10.35
C LYS A 47 -5.17 6.12 -11.03
N LEU A 48 -5.28 6.75 -12.20
CA LEU A 48 -4.13 7.29 -12.92
C LEU A 48 -3.42 8.38 -12.11
N LEU A 49 -4.17 9.28 -11.47
CA LEU A 49 -3.61 10.34 -10.63
C LEU A 49 -2.89 9.77 -9.40
N THR A 50 -3.47 8.77 -8.74
CA THR A 50 -2.81 8.07 -7.63
C THR A 50 -1.51 7.45 -8.08
N LEU A 51 -1.52 6.70 -9.19
CA LEU A 51 -0.31 6.07 -9.73
C LEU A 51 0.78 7.11 -10.07
N GLU A 52 0.41 8.24 -10.66
CA GLU A 52 1.36 9.30 -10.98
C GLU A 52 1.94 9.95 -9.71
N PHE A 53 1.09 10.22 -8.72
CA PHE A 53 1.51 10.75 -7.43
C PHE A 53 2.52 9.81 -6.76
N GLU A 54 2.26 8.50 -6.78
CA GLU A 54 3.14 7.49 -6.23
C GLU A 54 4.53 7.50 -6.85
N HIS A 55 4.58 7.48 -8.17
CA HIS A 55 5.85 7.56 -8.90
C HIS A 55 6.61 8.84 -8.54
N ARG A 56 5.92 9.98 -8.42
CA ARG A 56 6.53 11.26 -8.07
C ARG A 56 7.05 11.27 -6.62
N LEU A 57 6.27 10.75 -5.68
CA LEU A 57 6.65 10.68 -4.27
C LEU A 57 7.91 9.82 -4.09
N VAL A 58 7.93 8.61 -4.66
CA VAL A 58 9.08 7.71 -4.62
C VAL A 58 10.31 8.35 -5.28
N ASN A 59 10.14 9.03 -6.42
CA ASN A 59 11.22 9.75 -7.09
C ASN A 59 11.78 10.88 -6.22
N SER A 60 10.92 11.67 -5.58
CA SER A 60 11.34 12.75 -4.67
C SER A 60 12.14 12.20 -3.49
N LEU A 61 11.67 11.14 -2.84
CA LEU A 61 12.41 10.49 -1.75
C LEU A 61 13.76 9.95 -2.21
N GLN A 62 13.83 9.36 -3.40
CA GLN A 62 15.08 8.87 -3.97
C GLN A 62 16.08 10.01 -4.22
N ILE A 63 15.62 11.15 -4.70
CA ILE A 63 16.45 12.36 -4.86
C ILE A 63 16.97 12.83 -3.50
N VAL A 64 16.09 12.93 -2.49
CA VAL A 64 16.49 13.33 -1.13
C VAL A 64 17.55 12.39 -0.55
N ALA A 65 17.34 11.07 -0.63
CA ALA A 65 18.32 10.08 -0.17
C ALA A 65 19.67 10.22 -0.90
N SER A 66 19.65 10.51 -2.21
CA SER A 66 20.87 10.72 -3.01
C SER A 66 21.62 11.98 -2.60
N LEU A 67 20.90 13.08 -2.35
CA LEU A 67 21.48 14.35 -1.87
C LEU A 67 22.13 14.17 -0.50
N LEU A 68 21.44 13.51 0.43
CA LEU A 68 21.99 13.21 1.76
C LEU A 68 23.24 12.33 1.68
N SER A 69 23.22 11.31 0.81
CA SER A 69 24.38 10.45 0.56
C SER A 69 25.56 11.22 -0.03
N MET A 70 25.32 12.18 -0.93
CA MET A 70 26.37 13.04 -1.46
C MET A 70 26.95 13.96 -0.39
N GLN A 71 26.10 14.61 0.41
CA GLN A 71 26.54 15.49 1.50
C GLN A 71 27.32 14.73 2.57
N SER A 72 26.93 13.49 2.87
CA SER A 72 27.68 12.60 3.75
C SER A 72 29.12 12.40 3.26
N ARG A 73 29.31 12.09 1.97
CA ARG A 73 30.63 11.87 1.36
C ARG A 73 31.52 13.11 1.32
N THR A 74 30.92 14.29 1.20
CA THR A 74 31.65 15.57 1.13
C THR A 74 31.79 16.26 2.49
N SER A 75 31.27 15.67 3.57
CA SER A 75 31.33 16.25 4.90
C SER A 75 32.76 16.28 5.43
N GLY A 76 33.18 17.43 5.98
CA GLY A 76 34.46 17.56 6.68
C GLY A 76 34.47 17.00 8.11
N SER A 77 33.29 16.66 8.66
CA SER A 77 33.15 16.04 9.99
C SER A 77 32.73 14.58 9.85
N PRO A 78 33.47 13.62 10.44
CA PRO A 78 33.07 12.21 10.48
C PRO A 78 31.71 11.98 11.14
N GLU A 79 31.40 12.74 12.18
CA GLU A 79 30.10 12.66 12.87
C GLU A 79 28.95 13.10 11.95
N ALA A 80 29.11 14.26 11.28
CA ALA A 80 28.10 14.73 10.34
C ALA A 80 27.97 13.79 9.12
N ALA A 81 29.07 13.19 8.66
CA ALA A 81 29.04 12.19 7.59
C ALA A 81 28.19 10.98 7.99
N ALA A 82 28.36 10.48 9.22
CA ALA A 82 27.60 9.35 9.73
C ALA A 82 26.10 9.68 9.87
N GLN A 83 25.75 10.83 10.43
CA GLN A 83 24.35 11.26 10.59
C GLN A 83 23.64 11.45 9.24
N LEU A 84 24.32 12.05 8.26
CA LEU A 84 23.77 12.22 6.90
C LEU A 84 23.61 10.89 6.18
N SER A 85 24.55 9.96 6.37
CA SER A 85 24.42 8.61 5.82
C SER A 85 23.25 7.86 6.44
N ASP A 86 23.04 8.01 7.76
CA ASP A 86 21.89 7.42 8.44
C ASP A 86 20.57 7.99 7.91
N ALA A 87 20.48 9.32 7.78
CA ALA A 87 19.31 9.97 7.21
C ALA A 87 19.02 9.49 5.77
N ALA A 88 20.06 9.30 4.95
CA ALA A 88 19.90 8.76 3.59
C ALA A 88 19.32 7.34 3.59
N LEU A 89 19.82 6.47 4.48
CA LEU A 89 19.33 5.10 4.61
C LEU A 89 17.87 5.05 5.06
N ARG A 90 17.47 5.89 6.02
CA ARG A 90 16.08 5.98 6.48
C ARG A 90 15.13 6.45 5.38
N VAL A 91 15.49 7.52 4.66
CA VAL A 91 14.68 8.02 3.52
C VAL A 91 14.55 6.96 2.43
N ALA A 92 15.61 6.20 2.15
CA ALA A 92 15.56 5.08 1.20
C ALA A 92 14.66 3.94 1.70
N GLY A 93 14.69 3.61 2.99
CA GLY A 93 13.79 2.65 3.64
C GLY A 93 12.32 3.07 3.50
N ILE A 94 12.00 4.34 3.77
CA ILE A 94 10.65 4.90 3.61
C ILE A 94 10.15 4.72 2.18
N SER A 95 10.98 5.05 1.19
CA SER A 95 10.64 4.91 -0.23
C SER A 95 10.32 3.46 -0.62
N ARG A 96 11.05 2.48 -0.04
CA ARG A 96 10.85 1.05 -0.30
C ARG A 96 9.57 0.51 0.36
N VAL A 97 9.32 0.85 1.62
CA VAL A 97 8.07 0.54 2.32
C VAL A 97 6.89 1.03 1.48
N HIS A 98 6.92 2.31 1.06
CA HIS A 98 5.89 2.91 0.23
C HIS A 98 5.63 2.14 -1.08
N ARG A 99 6.71 1.84 -1.81
CA ARG A 99 6.63 1.15 -3.11
C ARG A 99 6.00 -0.24 -2.99
N GLN A 100 6.36 -1.01 -1.97
CA GLN A 100 5.80 -2.35 -1.79
C GLN A 100 4.32 -2.36 -1.43
N LEU A 101 3.86 -1.34 -0.71
CA LEU A 101 2.47 -1.25 -0.28
C LEU A 101 1.55 -0.71 -1.38
N HIS A 102 2.04 0.15 -2.27
CA HIS A 102 1.27 0.56 -3.45
C HIS A 102 1.11 -0.54 -4.51
N LEU A 103 1.98 -1.55 -4.55
CA LEU A 103 1.73 -2.74 -5.37
C LEU A 103 0.51 -3.55 -4.85
N LEU A 104 0.00 -3.21 -3.66
CA LEU A 104 -1.13 -3.84 -2.99
C LEU A 104 -2.35 -2.92 -2.91
N ASP A 105 -2.36 -1.76 -3.58
CA ASP A 105 -3.34 -0.65 -3.47
C ASP A 105 -4.79 -1.00 -3.89
N HIS A 106 -5.05 -2.26 -4.21
CA HIS A 106 -6.39 -2.81 -4.47
C HIS A 106 -6.77 -3.94 -3.52
N GLN A 107 -5.93 -4.26 -2.54
CA GLN A 107 -6.18 -5.28 -1.56
C GLN A 107 -6.52 -4.65 -0.21
N VAL A 108 -7.61 -5.12 0.40
CA VAL A 108 -7.98 -4.75 1.77
C VAL A 108 -6.96 -5.31 2.76
N ASN A 109 -6.46 -6.52 2.46
CA ASN A 109 -5.52 -7.26 3.28
C ASN A 109 -4.30 -7.68 2.46
N VAL A 110 -3.14 -7.75 3.09
CA VAL A 110 -1.88 -8.22 2.50
C VAL A 110 -1.41 -9.47 3.22
N ASN A 111 -0.81 -10.43 2.50
CA ASN A 111 -0.01 -11.48 3.12
C ASN A 111 1.23 -10.83 3.76
N PHE A 112 1.16 -10.63 5.07
CA PHE A 112 2.12 -9.81 5.81
C PHE A 112 3.52 -10.42 5.83
N ARG A 113 3.62 -11.76 5.90
CA ARG A 113 4.93 -12.43 5.83
C ARG A 113 5.60 -12.21 4.48
N LEU A 114 4.88 -12.37 3.37
CA LEU A 114 5.44 -12.12 2.03
C LEU A 114 5.85 -10.66 1.84
N TYR A 115 5.05 -9.73 2.38
CA TYR A 115 5.40 -8.32 2.40
C TYR A 115 6.72 -8.06 3.15
N ILE A 116 6.84 -8.57 4.38
CA ILE A 116 8.07 -8.44 5.18
C ILE A 116 9.27 -9.13 4.51
N MET A 117 9.07 -10.28 3.88
CA MET A 117 10.12 -10.96 3.10
C MET A 117 10.67 -10.06 1.99
N GLN A 118 9.80 -9.43 1.21
CA GLN A 118 10.22 -8.54 0.13
C GLN A 118 10.92 -7.30 0.70
N LEU A 119 10.40 -6.72 1.79
CA LEU A 119 11.00 -5.56 2.47
C LEU A 119 12.41 -5.89 2.99
N CYS A 120 12.58 -7.02 3.67
CA CYS A 120 13.86 -7.46 4.22
C CYS A 120 14.87 -7.81 3.12
N ALA A 121 14.44 -8.37 1.98
CA ALA A 121 15.32 -8.60 0.83
C ALA A 121 15.85 -7.28 0.26
N ASP A 122 14.95 -6.30 0.12
CA ASP A 122 15.24 -4.95 -0.34
C ASP A 122 16.22 -4.21 0.59
N LEU A 123 15.98 -4.29 1.90
CA LEU A 123 16.87 -3.74 2.92
C LEU A 123 18.21 -4.47 2.98
N SER A 124 18.24 -5.80 2.82
CA SER A 124 19.48 -6.57 2.79
C SER A 124 20.36 -6.14 1.63
N ALA A 125 19.77 -5.95 0.44
CA ALA A 125 20.48 -5.40 -0.70
C ALA A 125 21.05 -4.01 -0.36
N LEU A 126 20.25 -3.15 0.29
CA LEU A 126 20.65 -1.79 0.66
C LEU A 126 21.80 -1.74 1.69
N LEU A 127 21.73 -2.56 2.73
CA LEU A 127 22.59 -2.49 3.90
C LEU A 127 23.88 -3.30 3.71
N PHE A 128 23.80 -4.40 2.95
CA PHE A 128 24.89 -5.36 2.81
C PHE A 128 25.46 -5.44 1.39
N HIS A 129 25.33 -4.39 0.57
CA HIS A 129 25.81 -4.36 -0.82
C HIS A 129 27.23 -4.94 -1.02
N ASN A 130 28.14 -4.80 -0.05
CA ASN A 130 29.53 -5.26 -0.11
C ASN A 130 29.79 -6.61 0.59
N ASN A 131 28.79 -7.21 1.24
CA ASN A 131 28.93 -8.45 2.01
C ASN A 131 27.76 -9.41 1.72
N GLN A 132 27.83 -10.10 0.58
CA GLN A 132 26.80 -11.06 0.14
C GLN A 132 26.58 -12.24 1.09
N LYS A 133 27.42 -12.42 2.12
CA LYS A 133 27.23 -13.43 3.15
C LYS A 133 26.25 -13.01 4.24
N ARG A 134 25.93 -11.70 4.36
CA ARG A 134 24.90 -11.20 5.28
C ARG A 134 23.58 -10.98 4.56
N SER A 135 22.50 -11.43 5.19
CA SER A 135 21.13 -11.19 4.77
C SER A 135 20.23 -11.18 6.00
N VAL A 136 19.08 -10.52 5.87
CA VAL A 136 18.02 -10.57 6.87
C VAL A 136 17.17 -11.81 6.61
N LEU A 137 17.10 -12.72 7.58
CA LEU A 137 16.28 -13.92 7.49
C LEU A 137 14.85 -13.61 7.94
N VAL A 138 13.85 -14.03 7.17
CA VAL A 138 12.44 -13.91 7.55
C VAL A 138 11.85 -15.29 7.82
N THR A 139 11.28 -15.49 9.00
CA THR A 139 10.73 -16.77 9.48
C THR A 139 9.29 -16.64 9.97
N GLY A 140 8.64 -17.77 10.22
CA GLY A 140 7.28 -17.88 10.73
C GLY A 140 6.27 -18.28 9.66
N ASN A 141 4.98 -18.01 9.88
CA ASN A 141 3.87 -18.45 9.02
C ASN A 141 3.19 -17.29 8.29
N ASP A 142 2.48 -17.63 7.21
CA ASP A 142 1.71 -16.68 6.44
C ASP A 142 0.48 -16.22 7.26
N GLY A 143 0.17 -14.93 7.14
CA GLY A 143 -0.96 -14.28 7.80
C GLY A 143 -1.40 -13.06 7.04
N PHE A 144 -2.66 -12.67 7.19
CA PHE A 144 -3.24 -11.54 6.47
C PHE A 144 -3.57 -10.39 7.41
N LEU A 145 -3.00 -9.22 7.13
CA LEU A 145 -3.27 -7.99 7.87
C LEU A 145 -3.91 -6.94 6.97
N PRO A 146 -4.78 -6.07 7.52
CA PRO A 146 -5.22 -4.88 6.81
C PRO A 146 -4.02 -4.06 6.36
N VAL A 147 -4.05 -3.52 5.14
CA VAL A 147 -2.96 -2.69 4.60
C VAL A 147 -2.66 -1.50 5.53
N ALA A 148 -3.71 -0.90 6.11
CA ALA A 148 -3.59 0.19 7.10
C ALA A 148 -2.76 -0.19 8.34
N THR A 149 -2.69 -1.48 8.69
CA THR A 149 -1.87 -2.01 9.79
C THR A 149 -0.48 -2.45 9.29
N ALA A 150 -0.39 -3.02 8.10
CA ALA A 150 0.88 -3.47 7.53
C ALA A 150 1.85 -2.30 7.26
N ILE A 151 1.33 -1.14 6.85
CA ILE A 151 2.14 0.08 6.59
C ILE A 151 3.01 0.47 7.80
N PRO A 152 2.44 0.81 8.98
CA PRO A 152 3.24 1.20 10.13
C PRO A 152 4.16 0.09 10.62
N LEU A 153 3.75 -1.18 10.54
CA LEU A 153 4.60 -2.31 10.91
C LEU A 153 5.81 -2.44 9.98
N GLY A 154 5.65 -2.21 8.68
CA GLY A 154 6.76 -2.17 7.72
C GLY A 154 7.80 -1.10 8.05
N PHE A 155 7.35 0.09 8.46
CA PHE A 155 8.27 1.14 8.93
C PHE A 155 9.03 0.72 10.20
N ILE A 156 8.34 0.13 11.17
CA ILE A 156 8.97 -0.37 12.40
C ILE A 156 10.04 -1.43 12.06
N VAL A 157 9.72 -2.40 11.19
CA VAL A 157 10.70 -3.41 10.75
C VAL A 157 11.88 -2.74 10.06
N SER A 158 11.65 -1.77 9.17
CA SER A 158 12.72 -1.07 8.47
C SER A 158 13.69 -0.38 9.42
N GLU A 159 13.19 0.34 10.42
CA GLU A 159 14.04 1.02 11.41
C GLU A 159 14.80 0.01 12.29
N LEU A 160 14.13 -1.04 12.76
CA LEU A 160 14.75 -2.07 13.60
C LEU A 160 15.85 -2.82 12.85
N VAL A 161 15.57 -3.28 11.63
CA VAL A 161 16.56 -3.97 10.77
C VAL A 161 17.74 -3.05 10.46
N THR A 162 17.47 -1.78 10.12
CA THR A 162 18.52 -0.81 9.83
C THR A 162 19.39 -0.55 11.06
N ASN A 163 18.80 -0.50 12.26
CA ASN A 163 19.56 -0.37 13.50
C ASN A 163 20.38 -1.63 13.79
N SER A 164 19.79 -2.83 13.76
CA SER A 164 20.52 -4.08 13.98
C SER A 164 21.71 -4.21 13.03
N ALA A 165 21.56 -3.85 11.75
CA ALA A 165 22.63 -3.88 10.76
C ALA A 165 23.83 -2.98 11.09
N LYS A 166 23.64 -1.91 11.88
CA LYS A 166 24.73 -1.02 12.33
C LYS A 166 25.53 -1.58 13.50
N TYR A 167 24.89 -2.36 14.37
CA TYR A 167 25.46 -2.74 15.67
C TYR A 167 25.91 -4.20 15.76
N THR A 168 25.57 -5.03 14.77
CA THR A 168 26.08 -6.39 14.68
C THR A 168 26.59 -6.69 13.28
N GLU A 169 27.58 -7.60 13.18
CA GLU A 169 27.94 -8.31 11.96
C GLU A 169 27.30 -9.71 11.89
N GLY A 170 26.61 -10.12 12.95
CA GLY A 170 25.90 -11.38 13.06
C GLY A 170 24.58 -11.41 12.29
N SER A 171 23.80 -12.46 12.55
CA SER A 171 22.51 -12.69 11.91
C SER A 171 21.45 -11.71 12.41
N ILE A 172 20.53 -11.36 11.50
CA ILE A 172 19.33 -10.58 11.80
C ILE A 172 18.14 -11.42 11.34
N VAL A 173 17.21 -11.68 12.26
CA VAL A 173 16.03 -12.50 12.02
C VAL A 173 14.78 -11.67 12.28
N VAL A 174 13.90 -11.60 11.28
CA VAL A 174 12.55 -11.07 11.43
C VAL A 174 11.59 -12.25 11.50
N HIS A 175 10.83 -12.34 12.58
CA HIS A 175 9.82 -13.37 12.76
C HIS A 175 8.43 -12.76 12.63
N VAL A 176 7.61 -13.35 11.78
CA VAL A 176 6.21 -12.97 11.58
C VAL A 176 5.35 -14.18 11.88
N ALA A 177 4.48 -14.07 12.87
CA ALA A 177 3.55 -15.13 13.21
C ALA A 177 2.10 -14.63 13.26
N ASP A 178 1.22 -15.44 12.68
CA ASP A 178 -0.22 -15.25 12.77
C ASP A 178 -0.82 -16.46 13.50
N THR A 179 -1.41 -16.21 14.67
CA THR A 179 -2.00 -17.24 15.53
C THR A 179 -3.45 -16.89 15.85
N PRO A 180 -4.29 -17.86 16.27
CA PRO A 180 -5.68 -17.57 16.66
C PRO A 180 -5.83 -16.55 17.80
N GLU A 181 -4.78 -16.36 18.60
CA GLU A 181 -4.78 -15.51 19.79
C GLU A 181 -4.22 -14.12 19.52
N ALA A 182 -3.20 -14.01 18.66
CA ALA A 182 -2.56 -12.74 18.32
C ALA A 182 -1.72 -12.82 17.03
N HIS A 183 -1.51 -11.65 16.44
CA HIS A 183 -0.42 -11.43 15.48
C HIS A 183 0.86 -11.07 16.25
N SER A 184 2.00 -11.65 15.87
CA SER A 184 3.29 -11.41 16.46
C SER A 184 4.32 -11.01 15.40
N LEU A 185 5.11 -9.99 15.73
CA LEU A 185 6.22 -9.50 14.93
C LEU A 185 7.41 -9.28 15.86
N SER A 186 8.56 -9.87 15.53
CA SER A 186 9.81 -9.59 16.24
C SER A 186 10.98 -9.42 15.27
N VAL A 187 11.94 -8.60 15.69
CA VAL A 187 13.25 -8.45 15.05
C VAL A 187 14.28 -8.82 16.10
N SER A 188 15.17 -9.75 15.77
CA SER A 188 16.22 -10.25 16.65
C SER A 188 17.56 -10.17 15.95
N ASP A 189 18.61 -9.83 16.70
CA ASP A 189 19.97 -9.77 16.19
C ASP A 189 20.98 -10.32 17.21
N GLU A 190 22.17 -10.69 16.73
CA GLU A 190 23.27 -11.19 17.55
C GLU A 190 24.24 -10.05 17.95
N GLY A 191 23.72 -8.86 18.20
CA GLY A 191 24.49 -7.70 18.66
C GLY A 191 24.80 -7.73 20.16
N LEU A 192 25.47 -6.67 20.62
CA LEU A 192 25.88 -6.51 22.03
C LEU A 192 24.69 -6.23 22.99
N GLY A 193 23.47 -6.14 22.46
CA GLY A 193 22.30 -5.72 23.21
C GLY A 193 22.24 -4.20 23.41
N LEU A 194 21.14 -3.74 24.01
CA LEU A 194 21.00 -2.33 24.40
C LEU A 194 21.81 -2.08 25.68
N PRO A 195 22.41 -0.89 25.82
CA PRO A 195 23.07 -0.51 27.08
C PRO A 195 22.07 -0.51 28.23
N ASP A 196 22.55 -0.78 29.45
CA ASP A 196 21.75 -0.64 30.66
C ASP A 196 21.24 0.82 30.75
N GLY A 197 19.92 0.96 30.90
CA GLY A 197 19.21 2.25 30.89
C GLY A 197 19.41 3.07 32.15
#